data_AF-A0A1I3FGJ2-F1
#
_entry.id   AF-A0A1I3FGJ2-F1
#
_cell.length_a   1.000
_cell.length_b   1.000
_cell.length_c   1.000
_cell.angle_alpha   90.00
_cell.angle_beta   90.00
_cell.angle_gamma   90.00
#
_symmetry.space_group_name_H-M   'P 1'
#
loop_
_entity.id
_entity.type
_entity.pdbx_description
1 polymer ?
#
loop_
_entity_poly.entity_id
_entity_poly.type
_entity_poly.pdbx_seq_one_letter_code
_entity_poly.pdbx_strand_id
1 'polypeptide(L)'
;MVSMQDIAKEVKATAEIIDTVSKILADASRSAVIEVNNATSRTLRRLRSAHAHGVFAKLPADSIGPFQSDVFGSKSSEGGIATGTTGLIVYGLDDEGTALKISWVVPFIGGNEARAEVTGPNAGFYVCRGEISGGNKKVAARFAIGENAALSPRVSDWRTCGECKTLFFALDAGRCPGNVTRGRRPPIVIGEDGQLLNEPRYGAHQAAGLIFRLPFGVPGPNRESGWRKCARCKALFFDGFEDKKGACPKWSAPRPGHVAEAGGHDFLLPFDMPLRPGQQNDWRFCDRCFVLFYWPHNADGNCAAGGRHHPHPFNYVLDHL
;
A
#
# COMPACT_ATOMS: atom_id res chain seq x y z
N MET A 1 10.83 7.22 -7.78
CA MET A 1 10.81 8.41 -6.90
C MET A 1 9.64 9.26 -7.35
N VAL A 2 8.66 9.55 -6.49
CA VAL A 2 7.60 10.52 -6.84
C VAL A 2 8.29 11.83 -7.12
N SER A 3 8.08 12.40 -8.30
CA SER A 3 8.68 13.69 -8.56
C SER A 3 7.96 14.73 -7.70
N MET A 4 8.69 15.74 -7.22
CA MET A 4 8.06 16.92 -6.61
C MET A 4 6.98 17.53 -7.52
N GLN A 5 7.08 17.32 -8.84
CA GLN A 5 6.11 17.78 -9.82
C GLN A 5 4.78 17.03 -9.73
N ASP A 6 4.78 15.74 -9.39
CA ASP A 6 3.54 14.96 -9.28
C ASP A 6 2.77 15.32 -8.00
N ILE A 7 3.49 15.48 -6.87
CA ILE A 7 2.92 16.02 -5.63
C ILE A 7 2.37 17.44 -5.86
N ALA A 8 3.12 18.29 -6.57
CA ALA A 8 2.67 19.64 -6.88
C ALA A 8 1.43 19.66 -7.78
N LYS A 9 1.29 18.73 -8.73
CA LYS A 9 0.10 18.60 -9.58
C LYS A 9 -1.13 18.22 -8.77
N GLU A 10 -1.04 17.24 -7.88
CA GLU A 10 -2.16 16.83 -7.03
C GLU A 10 -2.58 17.96 -6.09
N VAL A 11 -1.63 18.59 -5.40
CA VAL A 11 -1.91 19.74 -4.52
C VAL A 11 -2.57 20.88 -5.29
N LYS A 12 -2.08 21.18 -6.50
CA LYS A 12 -2.67 22.21 -7.36
C LYS A 12 -4.09 21.85 -7.78
N ALA A 13 -4.33 20.61 -8.21
CA ALA A 13 -5.67 20.16 -8.59
C ALA A 13 -6.66 20.28 -7.43
N THR A 14 -6.26 19.89 -6.21
CA THR A 14 -7.09 20.07 -5.01
C THR A 14 -7.38 21.54 -4.74
N ALA A 15 -6.37 22.42 -4.84
CA ALA A 15 -6.54 23.86 -4.62
C ALA A 15 -7.51 24.51 -5.64
N GLU A 16 -7.44 24.12 -6.91
CA GLU A 16 -8.36 24.60 -7.96
C GLU A 16 -9.81 24.16 -7.71
N ILE A 17 -10.01 22.92 -7.23
CA ILE A 17 -11.34 22.44 -6.85
C ILE A 17 -11.86 23.20 -5.62
N ILE A 18 -11.02 23.45 -4.61
CA ILE A 18 -11.38 24.25 -3.43
C ILE A 18 -11.83 25.66 -3.84
N ASP A 19 -11.10 26.31 -4.74
CA ASP A 19 -11.47 27.64 -5.26
C ASP A 19 -12.82 27.60 -6.00
N THR A 20 -13.01 26.59 -6.86
CA THR A 20 -14.27 26.38 -7.59
C THR A 20 -15.46 26.20 -6.63
N VAL A 21 -15.33 25.32 -5.63
CA VAL A 21 -16.37 25.12 -4.61
C VAL A 21 -16.60 26.39 -3.80
N SER A 22 -15.54 27.11 -3.45
CA SER A 22 -15.62 28.38 -2.71
C SER A 22 -16.38 29.46 -3.48
N LYS A 23 -16.28 29.48 -4.80
CA LYS A 23 -17.05 30.39 -5.66
C LYS A 23 -18.54 30.02 -5.70
N ILE A 24 -18.88 28.73 -5.82
CA ILE A 24 -20.27 28.25 -5.78
C ILE A 24 -20.96 28.62 -4.45
N LEU A 25 -20.18 28.71 -3.37
CA LEU A 25 -20.68 29.01 -2.03
C LEU A 25 -20.76 30.51 -1.68
N ALA A 26 -20.45 31.43 -2.61
CA ALA A 26 -20.26 32.85 -2.32
C ALA A 26 -21.47 33.51 -1.63
N ASP A 27 -22.68 33.17 -2.07
CA ASP A 27 -23.91 33.85 -1.63
C ASP A 27 -24.56 33.20 -0.41
N ALA A 28 -24.04 32.06 0.04
CA ALA A 28 -24.60 31.37 1.21
C ALA A 28 -24.37 32.18 2.50
N SER A 29 -25.38 32.19 3.39
CA SER A 29 -25.28 32.81 4.71
C SER A 29 -24.46 31.94 5.67
N ARG A 30 -24.55 30.62 5.53
CA ARG A 30 -23.65 29.63 6.15
C ARG A 30 -23.14 28.65 5.10
N SER A 31 -21.84 28.40 5.08
CA SER A 31 -21.26 27.44 4.13
C SER A 31 -19.96 26.81 4.60
N ALA A 32 -19.73 25.58 4.16
CA ALA A 32 -18.51 24.84 4.37
C ALA A 32 -17.96 24.29 3.04
N VAL A 33 -16.65 24.38 2.87
CA VAL A 33 -15.88 23.62 1.88
C VAL A 33 -15.35 22.40 2.61
N ILE A 34 -15.76 21.21 2.17
CA ILE A 34 -15.41 19.96 2.80
C ILE A 34 -14.38 19.23 1.95
N GLU A 35 -13.26 18.87 2.55
CA GLU A 35 -12.20 18.06 1.96
C GLU A 35 -12.11 16.72 2.69
N VAL A 36 -12.10 15.63 1.94
CA VAL A 36 -11.93 14.27 2.48
C VAL A 36 -10.70 13.66 1.85
N ASN A 37 -9.66 13.46 2.65
CA ASN A 37 -8.41 12.83 2.26
C ASN A 37 -8.43 11.34 2.61
N ASN A 38 -8.38 10.49 1.60
CA ASN A 38 -8.22 9.06 1.76
C ASN A 38 -6.74 8.67 1.72
N ALA A 39 -6.07 8.62 2.88
CA ALA A 39 -4.69 8.15 2.98
C ALA A 39 -4.58 6.63 3.20
N THR A 40 -5.59 5.85 2.78
CA THR A 40 -5.59 4.38 2.88
C THR A 40 -5.33 3.71 1.53
N SER A 41 -5.00 2.41 1.54
CA SER A 41 -4.91 1.60 0.31
C SER A 41 -6.28 1.21 -0.25
N ARG A 42 -7.37 1.58 0.44
CA ARG A 42 -8.74 1.17 0.13
C ARG A 42 -9.48 2.27 -0.62
N THR A 43 -10.39 1.90 -1.51
CA THR A 43 -11.33 2.86 -2.09
C THR A 43 -12.43 3.15 -1.06
N LEU A 44 -12.65 4.43 -0.73
CA LEU A 44 -13.82 4.84 0.04
C LEU A 44 -15.03 4.81 -0.88
N ARG A 45 -16.07 4.03 -0.56
CA ARG A 45 -17.33 4.00 -1.33
C ARG A 45 -18.42 4.71 -0.57
N ARG A 46 -19.03 5.75 -1.13
CA ARG A 46 -20.10 6.50 -0.45
C ARG A 46 -21.33 5.62 -0.30
N LEU A 47 -21.67 5.28 0.94
CA LEU A 47 -22.86 4.49 1.29
C LEU A 47 -24.06 5.38 1.57
N ARG A 48 -23.81 6.52 2.23
CA ARG A 48 -24.85 7.46 2.63
C ARG A 48 -24.33 8.88 2.64
N SER A 49 -25.17 9.82 2.24
CA SER A 49 -24.98 11.25 2.48
C SER A 49 -26.30 11.85 2.92
N ALA A 50 -26.28 12.75 3.91
CA ALA A 50 -27.49 13.40 4.40
C ALA A 50 -27.20 14.79 4.97
N HIS A 51 -28.23 15.64 4.99
CA HIS A 51 -28.26 16.91 5.69
C HIS A 51 -29.35 16.88 6.76
N ALA A 52 -28.99 17.26 7.98
CA ALA A 52 -29.99 17.64 8.97
C ALA A 52 -30.47 19.08 8.72
N HIS A 53 -29.54 19.96 8.31
CA HIS A 53 -29.83 21.33 7.90
C HIS A 53 -28.95 21.72 6.71
N GLY A 54 -29.53 22.44 5.75
CA GLY A 54 -28.81 22.84 4.54
C GLY A 54 -28.87 21.80 3.42
N VAL A 55 -28.02 21.99 2.43
CA VAL A 55 -28.01 21.27 1.15
C VAL A 55 -26.59 21.24 0.59
N PHE A 56 -26.26 20.21 -0.19
CA PHE A 56 -25.03 20.16 -0.98
C PHE A 56 -25.06 21.23 -2.09
N ALA A 57 -24.05 22.08 -2.12
CA ALA A 57 -23.78 22.98 -3.24
C ALA A 57 -23.04 22.26 -4.37
N LYS A 58 -22.16 21.33 -4.00
CA LYS A 58 -21.56 20.31 -4.87
C LYS A 58 -21.70 18.98 -4.13
N LEU A 59 -22.15 17.93 -4.80
CA LEU A 59 -22.27 16.61 -4.20
C LEU A 59 -20.89 15.98 -3.95
N PRO A 60 -20.73 15.19 -2.88
CA PRO A 60 -19.55 14.36 -2.69
C PRO A 60 -19.49 13.28 -3.78
N ALA A 61 -18.27 12.87 -4.14
CA ALA A 61 -18.04 11.78 -5.07
C ALA A 61 -18.60 10.44 -4.54
N ASP A 62 -19.01 9.57 -5.45
CA ASP A 62 -19.46 8.20 -5.12
C ASP A 62 -18.33 7.31 -4.63
N SER A 63 -17.10 7.62 -5.04
CA SER A 63 -15.91 6.93 -4.57
C SER A 63 -14.71 7.85 -4.50
N ILE A 64 -13.84 7.62 -3.53
CA ILE A 64 -12.53 8.27 -3.41
C ILE A 64 -11.49 7.16 -3.49
N GLY A 65 -10.69 7.15 -4.55
CA GLY A 65 -9.67 6.13 -4.77
C GLY A 65 -8.60 6.13 -3.67
N PRO A 66 -7.77 5.07 -3.59
CA PRO A 66 -6.65 5.01 -2.67
C PRO A 66 -5.73 6.21 -2.83
N PHE A 67 -5.36 6.86 -1.72
CA PHE A 67 -4.45 8.02 -1.71
C PHE A 67 -4.95 9.22 -2.52
N GLN A 68 -6.27 9.34 -2.72
CA GLN A 68 -6.89 10.47 -3.38
C GLN A 68 -7.73 11.29 -2.39
N SER A 69 -8.12 12.49 -2.83
CA SER A 69 -9.02 13.37 -2.07
C SER A 69 -10.25 13.74 -2.88
N ASP A 70 -11.36 13.99 -2.18
CA ASP A 70 -12.53 14.66 -2.73
C ASP A 70 -12.77 15.99 -2.05
N VAL A 71 -13.35 16.94 -2.79
CA VAL A 71 -13.72 18.26 -2.30
C VAL A 71 -15.13 18.60 -2.76
N PHE A 72 -16.01 18.89 -1.81
CA PHE A 72 -17.41 19.21 -2.04
C PHE A 72 -17.89 20.36 -1.15
N GLY A 73 -19.10 20.86 -1.41
CA GLY A 73 -19.61 22.07 -0.78
C GLY A 73 -20.94 21.84 -0.07
N SER A 74 -21.09 22.43 1.11
CA SER A 74 -22.33 22.42 1.89
C SER A 74 -22.77 23.85 2.18
N LYS A 75 -24.04 24.17 1.98
CA LYS A 75 -24.61 25.50 2.26
C LYS A 75 -25.90 25.42 3.08
N SER A 76 -26.23 26.50 3.78
CA SER A 76 -27.60 26.73 4.29
C SER A 76 -28.60 26.74 3.14
N SER A 77 -29.79 26.20 3.35
CA SER A 77 -30.85 26.18 2.34
C SER A 77 -31.32 27.59 1.99
N GLU A 78 -31.68 27.81 0.73
CA GLU A 78 -32.33 29.06 0.31
C GLU A 78 -33.67 29.22 1.05
N GLY A 79 -33.93 30.43 1.55
CA GLY A 79 -35.12 30.72 2.37
C GLY A 79 -35.10 30.11 3.79
N GLY A 80 -34.03 29.44 4.20
CA GLY A 80 -33.90 28.90 5.55
C GLY A 80 -33.79 30.01 6.61
N ILE A 81 -34.70 30.01 7.58
CA ILE A 81 -34.68 30.98 8.70
C ILE A 81 -33.94 30.37 9.88
N ALA A 82 -32.91 31.06 10.38
CA ALA A 82 -32.10 30.63 11.53
C ALA A 82 -31.46 29.24 11.39
N THR A 83 -31.17 28.79 10.16
CA THR A 83 -30.56 27.48 9.90
C THR A 83 -29.07 27.60 9.57
N GLY A 84 -28.31 26.59 10.01
CA GLY A 84 -26.91 26.38 9.65
C GLY A 84 -26.74 25.43 8.48
N THR A 85 -25.53 24.89 8.33
CA THR A 85 -25.28 23.71 7.48
C THR A 85 -24.72 22.56 8.31
N THR A 86 -25.49 21.48 8.37
CA THR A 86 -25.19 20.28 9.15
C THR A 86 -25.40 19.07 8.28
N GLY A 87 -24.33 18.33 8.01
CA GLY A 87 -24.37 17.16 7.17
C GLY A 87 -23.49 16.04 7.66
N LEU A 88 -23.70 14.86 7.08
CA LEU A 88 -22.88 13.69 7.31
C LEU A 88 -22.69 12.90 6.02
N ILE A 89 -21.59 12.17 5.96
CA ILE A 89 -21.34 11.15 4.95
C ILE A 89 -20.86 9.88 5.64
N VAL A 90 -21.30 8.73 5.14
CA VAL A 90 -20.78 7.42 5.50
C VAL A 90 -20.11 6.82 4.27
N TYR A 91 -18.83 6.50 4.38
CA TYR A 91 -18.04 5.80 3.38
C TYR A 91 -17.74 4.37 3.86
N GLY A 92 -18.02 3.37 3.04
CA GLY A 92 -17.58 1.99 3.26
C GLY A 92 -16.08 1.87 2.96
N LEU A 93 -15.39 1.13 3.83
CA LEU A 93 -13.95 0.83 3.75
C LEU A 93 -13.70 -0.60 3.26
N ASP A 94 -14.65 -1.50 3.50
CA ASP A 94 -14.59 -2.90 3.09
C ASP A 94 -15.99 -3.51 2.94
N ASP A 95 -16.02 -4.72 2.39
CA ASP A 95 -17.25 -5.49 2.17
C ASP A 95 -17.73 -6.20 3.45
N GLU A 96 -16.97 -6.10 4.55
CA GLU A 96 -17.28 -6.69 5.87
C GLU A 96 -18.07 -5.72 6.77
N GLY A 97 -18.37 -4.52 6.27
CA GLY A 97 -19.22 -3.54 6.96
C GLY A 97 -18.46 -2.50 7.78
N THR A 98 -17.15 -2.35 7.57
CA THR A 98 -16.37 -1.27 8.17
C THR A 98 -16.61 0.04 7.42
N ALA A 99 -16.87 1.13 8.14
CA ALA A 99 -17.24 2.40 7.54
C ALA A 99 -16.63 3.60 8.29
N LEU A 100 -16.21 4.60 7.51
CA LEU A 100 -15.88 5.94 7.98
C LEU A 100 -17.14 6.80 7.96
N LYS A 101 -17.52 7.35 9.10
CA LYS A 101 -18.53 8.39 9.22
C LYS A 101 -17.85 9.73 9.45
N ILE A 102 -18.15 10.70 8.60
CA ILE A 102 -17.78 12.10 8.80
C ILE A 102 -19.03 12.95 8.99
N SER A 103 -18.94 13.99 9.79
CA SER A 103 -20.01 14.97 9.95
C SER A 103 -19.45 16.35 10.25
N TRP A 104 -20.15 17.37 9.77
CA TRP A 104 -19.83 18.78 10.01
C TRP A 104 -21.06 19.54 10.48
N VAL A 105 -20.81 20.58 11.27
CA VAL A 105 -21.81 21.53 11.78
C VAL A 105 -21.23 22.92 11.63
N VAL A 106 -21.93 23.78 10.89
CA VAL A 106 -21.72 25.23 10.87
C VAL A 106 -23.06 25.84 11.27
N PRO A 107 -23.30 26.08 12.58
CA PRO A 107 -24.62 26.43 13.06
C PRO A 107 -24.98 27.88 12.73
N PHE A 108 -26.25 28.23 12.95
CA PHE A 108 -26.65 29.64 12.91
C PHE A 108 -26.02 30.41 14.08
N ILE A 109 -26.05 29.83 15.29
CA ILE A 109 -25.44 30.31 16.54
C ILE A 109 -24.65 29.17 17.18
N GLY A 110 -23.43 29.46 17.65
CA GLY A 110 -22.56 28.50 18.33
C GLY A 110 -21.23 28.27 17.60
N GLY A 111 -20.48 27.27 18.05
CA GLY A 111 -19.20 26.87 17.45
C GLY A 111 -19.37 25.90 16.29
N ASN A 112 -18.44 25.95 15.34
CA ASN A 112 -18.35 24.95 14.29
C ASN A 112 -17.85 23.62 14.86
N GLU A 113 -18.30 22.51 14.28
CA GLU A 113 -17.90 21.18 14.70
C GLU A 113 -17.61 20.28 13.49
N ALA A 114 -16.54 19.48 13.58
CA ALA A 114 -16.27 18.37 12.67
C ALA A 114 -15.99 17.12 13.49
N ARG A 115 -16.59 16.00 13.09
CA ARG A 115 -16.35 14.68 13.69
C ARG A 115 -16.05 13.67 12.60
N ALA A 116 -15.06 12.82 12.86
CA ALA A 116 -14.74 11.64 12.08
C ALA A 116 -14.70 10.44 13.02
N GLU A 117 -15.29 9.32 12.59
CA GLU A 117 -15.33 8.09 13.35
C GLU A 117 -15.30 6.90 12.39
N VAL A 118 -14.58 5.84 12.76
CA VAL A 118 -14.61 4.56 12.03
C VAL A 118 -15.35 3.53 12.88
N THR A 119 -16.31 2.85 12.27
CA THR A 119 -17.14 1.82 12.91
C THR A 119 -17.06 0.51 12.14
N GLY A 120 -17.34 -0.61 12.79
CA GLY A 120 -17.42 -1.93 12.16
C GLY A 120 -16.28 -2.88 12.57
N PRO A 121 -16.25 -4.10 12.02
CA PRO A 121 -15.35 -5.17 12.47
C PRO A 121 -13.87 -4.80 12.40
N ASN A 122 -13.48 -4.02 11.40
CA ASN A 122 -12.09 -3.65 11.12
C ASN A 122 -11.75 -2.22 11.55
N ALA A 123 -12.56 -1.58 12.41
CA ALA A 123 -12.35 -0.18 12.78
C ALA A 123 -10.96 0.10 13.39
N GLY A 124 -10.42 -0.85 14.15
CA GLY A 124 -9.09 -0.72 14.76
C GLY A 124 -7.94 -0.51 13.77
N PHE A 125 -8.10 -0.97 12.52
CA PHE A 125 -7.12 -0.82 11.43
C PHE A 125 -7.02 0.59 10.87
N TYR A 126 -7.81 1.54 11.38
CA TYR A 126 -7.83 2.90 10.86
C TYR A 126 -7.66 3.92 11.95
N VAL A 127 -7.09 5.05 11.55
CA VAL A 127 -7.07 6.29 12.31
C VAL A 127 -7.75 7.36 11.45
N CYS A 128 -8.59 8.19 12.07
CA CYS A 128 -9.25 9.27 11.36
C CYS A 128 -9.20 10.56 12.17
N ARG A 129 -9.34 11.69 11.48
CA ARG A 129 -9.35 13.02 12.07
C ARG A 129 -10.32 13.91 11.31
N GLY A 130 -11.03 14.76 12.04
CA GLY A 130 -11.85 15.84 11.49
C GLY A 130 -11.42 17.16 12.12
N GLU A 131 -11.28 18.19 11.30
CA GLU A 131 -10.97 19.55 11.73
C GLU A 131 -11.87 20.54 11.01
N ILE A 132 -12.22 21.63 11.67
CA ILE A 132 -13.04 22.68 11.08
C ILE A 132 -12.54 24.05 11.50
N SER A 133 -12.49 24.98 10.54
CA SER A 133 -12.09 26.35 10.79
C SER A 133 -13.20 27.15 11.49
N GLY A 134 -12.85 28.31 12.05
CA GLY A 134 -13.84 29.29 12.48
C GLY A 134 -14.54 29.99 11.30
N GLY A 135 -15.47 30.89 11.65
CA GLY A 135 -16.22 31.70 10.68
C GLY A 135 -17.54 31.05 10.25
N ASN A 136 -18.25 31.76 9.37
CA ASN A 136 -19.62 31.40 8.97
C ASN A 136 -19.74 31.00 7.50
N LYS A 137 -18.86 31.53 6.64
CA LYS A 137 -18.90 31.32 5.19
C LYS A 137 -17.60 30.69 4.75
N LYS A 138 -17.69 29.76 3.79
CA LYS A 138 -16.54 29.05 3.21
C LYS A 138 -15.65 28.44 4.30
N VAL A 139 -16.28 27.95 5.36
CA VAL A 139 -15.61 27.29 6.48
C VAL A 139 -14.88 26.06 5.94
N ALA A 140 -13.59 25.93 6.22
CA ALA A 140 -12.84 24.77 5.80
C ALA A 140 -13.09 23.63 6.79
N ALA A 141 -13.72 22.54 6.34
CA ALA A 141 -13.84 21.30 7.09
C ALA A 141 -12.98 20.23 6.42
N ARG A 142 -11.98 19.72 7.13
CA ARG A 142 -11.03 18.73 6.62
C ARG A 142 -11.17 17.43 7.37
N PHE A 143 -11.33 16.35 6.63
CA PHE A 143 -11.38 15.00 7.15
C PHE A 143 -10.26 14.19 6.53
N ALA A 144 -9.60 13.37 7.32
CA ALA A 144 -8.59 12.43 6.85
C ALA A 144 -8.81 11.06 7.48
N ILE A 145 -8.57 10.02 6.70
CA ILE A 145 -8.49 8.65 7.18
C ILE A 145 -7.18 8.03 6.71
N GLY A 146 -6.51 7.31 7.60
CA GLY A 146 -5.30 6.56 7.31
C GLY A 146 -5.38 5.17 7.94
N GLU A 147 -4.47 4.30 7.52
CA GLU A 147 -4.32 2.98 8.12
C GLU A 147 -3.51 3.07 9.41
N ASN A 148 -3.96 2.37 10.44
CA ASN A 148 -3.26 2.25 11.70
C ASN A 148 -2.02 1.36 11.50
N ALA A 149 -0.85 2.00 11.48
CA ALA A 149 0.43 1.31 11.34
C ALA A 149 0.70 0.28 12.45
N ALA A 150 0.00 0.35 13.59
CA ALA A 150 0.15 -0.58 14.71
C ALA A 150 -0.44 -1.98 14.43
N LEU A 151 -1.20 -2.18 13.34
CA LEU A 151 -1.85 -3.46 13.02
C LEU A 151 -1.35 -4.11 11.72
N SER A 152 -0.42 -3.47 11.03
CA SER A 152 0.48 -4.10 10.06
C SER A 152 1.90 -4.01 10.61
N PRO A 153 2.26 -4.83 11.62
CA PRO A 153 3.64 -4.93 12.06
C PRO A 153 4.55 -5.15 10.86
N ARG A 154 5.74 -4.55 10.92
CA ARG A 154 6.68 -4.57 9.81
C ARG A 154 7.92 -5.33 10.21
N VAL A 155 8.33 -6.24 9.34
CA VAL A 155 9.65 -6.83 9.42
C VAL A 155 10.59 -5.98 8.56
N SER A 156 11.64 -5.44 9.19
CA SER A 156 12.69 -4.66 8.52
C SER A 156 13.79 -5.59 7.97
N ASP A 157 14.91 -5.03 7.52
CA ASP A 157 16.10 -5.76 7.07
C ASP A 157 15.93 -6.57 5.78
N TRP A 158 14.88 -6.28 5.01
CA TRP A 158 14.80 -6.75 3.63
C TRP A 158 15.70 -5.90 2.74
N ARG A 159 16.48 -6.55 1.87
CA ARG A 159 17.44 -5.89 0.98
C ARG A 159 17.30 -6.44 -0.43
N THR A 160 17.61 -5.62 -1.42
CA THR A 160 17.82 -6.09 -2.80
C THR A 160 19.16 -6.83 -2.88
N CYS A 161 19.21 -7.96 -3.57
CA CYS A 161 20.48 -8.61 -3.91
C CYS A 161 21.15 -7.89 -5.10
N GLY A 162 22.45 -7.60 -5.01
CA GLY A 162 23.22 -6.97 -6.09
C GLY A 162 23.24 -7.79 -7.40
N GLU A 163 23.35 -9.11 -7.27
CA GLU A 163 23.52 -10.07 -8.38
C GLU A 163 22.19 -10.54 -8.97
N CYS A 164 21.28 -11.04 -8.14
CA CYS A 164 20.01 -11.61 -8.60
C CYS A 164 18.83 -10.65 -8.49
N LYS A 165 19.01 -9.43 -7.95
CA LYS A 165 17.95 -8.42 -7.77
C LYS A 165 16.74 -8.84 -6.93
N THR A 166 16.70 -10.08 -6.45
CA THR A 166 15.68 -10.60 -5.55
C THR A 166 15.68 -9.84 -4.22
N LEU A 167 14.49 -9.62 -3.67
CA LEU A 167 14.33 -9.18 -2.28
C LEU A 167 14.63 -10.34 -1.34
N PHE A 168 15.59 -10.17 -0.44
CA PHE A 168 15.97 -11.19 0.54
C PHE A 168 16.12 -10.60 1.93
N PHE A 169 16.00 -11.46 2.95
CA PHE A 169 16.16 -11.05 4.34
C PHE A 169 17.65 -10.99 4.70
N ALA A 170 18.17 -9.82 5.04
CA ALA A 170 19.62 -9.58 5.06
C ALA A 170 20.35 -10.12 6.28
N LEU A 171 19.66 -10.29 7.41
CA LEU A 171 20.24 -10.87 8.62
C LEU A 171 20.56 -12.37 8.45
N ASP A 172 19.97 -13.01 7.44
CA ASP A 172 20.27 -14.37 7.02
C ASP A 172 20.26 -14.42 5.50
N ALA A 173 21.43 -14.18 4.89
CA ALA A 173 21.54 -13.90 3.46
C ALA A 173 21.36 -15.14 2.55
N GLY A 174 21.08 -16.32 3.10
CA GLY A 174 20.64 -17.49 2.34
C GLY A 174 21.53 -17.87 1.16
N ARG A 175 20.92 -18.17 0.00
CA ARG A 175 21.60 -18.67 -1.20
C ARG A 175 21.14 -17.90 -2.44
N CYS A 176 22.10 -17.32 -3.16
CA CYS A 176 21.83 -16.47 -4.31
C CYS A 176 22.09 -17.20 -5.63
N PRO A 177 21.13 -17.25 -6.57
CA PRO A 177 21.34 -17.86 -7.88
C PRO A 177 22.36 -17.12 -8.76
N GLY A 178 22.65 -15.85 -8.44
CA GLY A 178 23.66 -15.06 -9.13
C GLY A 178 25.07 -15.17 -8.54
N ASN A 179 25.22 -15.67 -7.31
CA ASN A 179 26.51 -15.81 -6.65
C ASN A 179 26.97 -17.27 -6.71
N VAL A 180 27.59 -17.67 -7.82
CA VAL A 180 28.03 -19.05 -8.05
C VAL A 180 29.55 -19.09 -8.25
N THR A 181 30.25 -19.93 -7.48
CA THR A 181 31.69 -20.17 -7.71
C THR A 181 31.90 -20.92 -9.04
N ARG A 182 32.39 -20.25 -10.08
CA ARG A 182 32.72 -20.85 -11.40
C ARG A 182 34.16 -21.37 -11.48
N GLY A 183 34.66 -22.00 -10.42
CA GLY A 183 36.02 -22.56 -10.35
C GLY A 183 36.13 -23.94 -10.99
N ARG A 184 37.21 -24.20 -11.74
CA ARG A 184 37.49 -25.47 -12.44
C ARG A 184 37.54 -26.64 -11.45
N ARG A 185 36.72 -27.67 -11.72
CA ARG A 185 36.50 -28.94 -10.99
C ARG A 185 35.81 -28.79 -9.63
N PRO A 186 34.52 -29.18 -9.53
CA PRO A 186 33.84 -29.31 -8.26
C PRO A 186 34.59 -30.30 -7.35
N PRO A 187 34.74 -30.04 -6.05
CA PRO A 187 35.29 -31.03 -5.13
C PRO A 187 34.39 -32.27 -5.12
N ILE A 188 34.96 -33.43 -5.44
CA ILE A 188 34.34 -34.73 -5.21
C ILE A 188 34.34 -34.95 -3.70
N VAL A 189 33.16 -34.96 -3.07
CA VAL A 189 33.02 -35.45 -1.69
C VAL A 189 31.92 -36.50 -1.68
N ILE A 190 32.28 -37.64 -1.09
CA ILE A 190 31.50 -38.86 -0.90
C ILE A 190 30.70 -38.65 0.39
N GLY A 191 29.37 -38.59 0.31
CA GLY A 191 28.51 -38.75 1.50
C GLY A 191 28.62 -40.17 2.04
N GLU A 192 28.16 -40.45 3.26
CA GLU A 192 28.09 -41.83 3.81
C GLU A 192 27.25 -42.79 2.92
N ASP A 193 26.49 -42.24 1.98
CA ASP A 193 25.66 -42.87 0.94
C ASP A 193 26.25 -42.78 -0.49
N GLY A 194 27.43 -42.18 -0.68
CA GLY A 194 28.15 -42.19 -1.95
C GLY A 194 27.58 -41.32 -3.08
N GLN A 195 26.58 -40.45 -2.85
CA GLN A 195 26.06 -39.59 -3.91
C GLN A 195 26.98 -38.39 -4.21
N LEU A 196 27.40 -38.29 -5.49
CA LEU A 196 28.10 -37.14 -6.04
C LEU A 196 27.11 -36.03 -6.40
N LEU A 197 27.33 -34.84 -5.87
CA LEU A 197 26.63 -33.64 -6.33
C LEU A 197 27.67 -32.68 -6.89
N ASN A 198 27.88 -32.77 -8.20
CA ASN A 198 28.71 -31.91 -9.03
C ASN A 198 28.08 -30.50 -9.16
N GLU A 199 27.59 -29.96 -8.04
CA GLU A 199 26.70 -28.81 -8.00
C GLU A 199 27.45 -27.50 -7.74
N PRO A 200 27.04 -26.40 -8.40
CA PRO A 200 27.54 -25.08 -8.07
C PRO A 200 27.29 -24.77 -6.59
N ARG A 201 28.35 -24.39 -5.85
CA ARG A 201 28.17 -23.79 -4.52
C ARG A 201 27.59 -22.39 -4.71
N TYR A 202 26.29 -22.26 -4.46
CA TYR A 202 25.63 -20.96 -4.35
C TYR A 202 26.11 -20.28 -3.06
N GLY A 203 26.76 -19.13 -3.21
CA GLY A 203 27.08 -18.22 -2.11
C GLY A 203 25.85 -17.44 -1.65
N ALA A 204 26.03 -16.61 -0.63
CA ALA A 204 24.96 -15.79 -0.06
C ALA A 204 24.51 -14.66 -1.00
N HIS A 205 23.30 -14.16 -0.78
CA HIS A 205 22.85 -12.89 -1.35
C HIS A 205 23.76 -11.75 -0.89
N GLN A 206 23.99 -10.78 -1.79
CA GLN A 206 24.82 -9.61 -1.50
C GLN A 206 23.92 -8.39 -1.39
N ALA A 207 23.81 -7.84 -0.19
CA ALA A 207 22.91 -6.72 0.08
C ALA A 207 23.31 -5.46 -0.71
N ALA A 208 22.36 -4.89 -1.44
CA ALA A 208 22.53 -3.65 -2.20
C ALA A 208 21.32 -2.73 -1.99
N GLY A 209 21.53 -1.43 -2.16
CA GLY A 209 20.45 -0.44 -2.14
C GLY A 209 19.83 -0.19 -0.76
N LEU A 210 18.52 0.01 -0.74
CA LEU A 210 17.73 0.45 0.40
C LEU A 210 17.41 -0.71 1.37
N ILE A 211 16.96 -0.36 2.58
CA ILE A 211 16.40 -1.30 3.56
C ILE A 211 14.88 -1.21 3.49
N PHE A 212 14.21 -2.33 3.23
CA PHE A 212 12.76 -2.40 3.09
C PHE A 212 12.08 -2.96 4.34
N ARG A 213 10.82 -2.56 4.50
CA ARG A 213 9.94 -2.94 5.60
C ARG A 213 8.68 -3.58 5.06
N LEU A 214 8.54 -4.89 5.23
CA LEU A 214 7.37 -5.62 4.75
C LEU A 214 6.30 -5.72 5.83
N PRO A 215 5.06 -5.27 5.56
CA PRO A 215 3.94 -5.44 6.47
C PRO A 215 3.44 -6.89 6.46
N PHE A 216 2.93 -7.35 7.59
CA PHE A 216 2.19 -8.61 7.73
C PHE A 216 1.01 -8.41 8.69
N GLY A 217 0.12 -9.40 8.79
CA GLY A 217 -1.03 -9.35 9.68
C GLY A 217 -2.33 -9.50 8.90
N VAL A 218 -3.28 -8.57 9.11
CA VAL A 218 -4.61 -8.66 8.48
C VAL A 218 -4.59 -8.09 7.06
N PRO A 219 -5.02 -8.87 6.05
CA PRO A 219 -5.10 -8.40 4.66
C PRO A 219 -5.97 -7.16 4.49
N GLY A 220 -5.62 -6.33 3.51
CA GLY A 220 -6.46 -5.24 3.01
C GLY A 220 -6.52 -5.24 1.48
N PRO A 221 -7.39 -4.45 0.86
CA PRO A 221 -7.49 -4.35 -0.59
C PRO A 221 -6.18 -3.78 -1.12
N ASN A 222 -5.80 -4.24 -2.30
CA ASN A 222 -4.53 -3.94 -2.97
C ASN A 222 -3.29 -4.35 -2.15
N ARG A 223 -3.46 -5.30 -1.21
CA ARG A 223 -2.35 -5.99 -0.54
C ARG A 223 -2.45 -7.47 -0.84
N GLU A 224 -1.52 -7.97 -1.64
CA GLU A 224 -1.48 -9.38 -1.99
C GLU A 224 -0.91 -10.17 -0.82
N SER A 225 -1.64 -11.20 -0.38
CA SER A 225 -1.18 -12.19 0.59
C SER A 225 -0.53 -13.38 -0.11
N GLY A 226 -0.02 -14.35 0.65
CA GLY A 226 0.71 -15.50 0.13
C GLY A 226 2.20 -15.23 -0.09
N TRP A 227 2.75 -14.10 0.35
CA TRP A 227 4.18 -13.83 0.24
C TRP A 227 4.93 -14.34 1.47
N ARG A 228 5.85 -15.27 1.28
CA ARG A 228 6.55 -15.96 2.37
C ARG A 228 8.06 -15.79 2.25
N LYS A 229 8.75 -15.85 3.40
CA LYS A 229 10.22 -15.96 3.43
C LYS A 229 10.62 -17.42 3.20
N CYS A 230 11.46 -17.65 2.20
CA CYS A 230 11.97 -18.99 1.93
C CYS A 230 12.95 -19.44 3.02
N ALA A 231 12.76 -20.61 3.60
CA ALA A 231 13.63 -21.19 4.63
C ALA A 231 15.06 -21.47 4.14
N ARG A 232 15.26 -21.60 2.82
CA ARG A 232 16.54 -21.99 2.22
C ARG A 232 17.31 -20.81 1.65
N CYS A 233 16.75 -20.14 0.65
CA CYS A 233 17.44 -19.03 -0.01
C CYS A 233 17.18 -17.68 0.65
N LYS A 234 16.22 -17.58 1.58
CA LYS A 234 15.89 -16.36 2.33
C LYS A 234 15.34 -15.21 1.46
N ALA A 235 15.02 -15.52 0.20
CA ALA A 235 14.24 -14.67 -0.68
C ALA A 235 12.77 -14.59 -0.23
N LEU A 236 12.14 -13.45 -0.49
CA LEU A 236 10.69 -13.34 -0.50
C LEU A 236 10.15 -14.03 -1.76
N PHE A 237 9.26 -15.00 -1.58
CA PHE A 237 8.64 -15.74 -2.68
C PHE A 237 7.13 -15.82 -2.51
N PHE A 238 6.42 -15.93 -3.62
CA PHE A 238 4.98 -16.14 -3.64
C PHE A 238 4.64 -17.62 -3.45
N ASP A 239 3.85 -17.89 -2.43
CA ASP A 239 3.42 -19.21 -1.95
C ASP A 239 1.92 -19.43 -2.14
N GLY A 240 1.25 -18.56 -2.90
CA GLY A 240 -0.21 -18.59 -3.08
C GLY A 240 -0.74 -19.69 -4.01
N PHE A 241 0.13 -20.40 -4.74
CA PHE A 241 -0.26 -21.57 -5.53
C PHE A 241 -0.06 -22.86 -4.72
N GLU A 242 -1.06 -23.75 -4.70
CA GLU A 242 -1.03 -24.97 -3.90
C GLU A 242 0.05 -25.96 -4.40
N ASP A 243 0.16 -26.15 -5.71
CA ASP A 243 0.98 -27.19 -6.36
C ASP A 243 2.33 -26.69 -6.88
N LYS A 244 2.55 -25.36 -6.89
CA LYS A 244 3.74 -24.73 -7.48
C LYS A 244 4.39 -23.76 -6.51
N LYS A 245 5.71 -23.85 -6.40
CA LYS A 245 6.50 -23.05 -5.45
C LYS A 245 7.68 -22.32 -6.10
N GLY A 246 7.72 -22.25 -7.44
CA GLY A 246 8.82 -21.64 -8.21
C GLY A 246 10.18 -22.32 -8.04
N ALA A 247 11.10 -22.07 -8.97
CA ALA A 247 12.47 -22.57 -8.86
C ALA A 247 13.27 -21.90 -7.72
N CYS A 248 13.65 -22.66 -6.69
CA CYS A 248 14.60 -22.24 -5.67
C CYS A 248 16.06 -22.56 -6.09
N PRO A 249 17.07 -21.75 -5.70
CA PRO A 249 18.49 -22.09 -5.88
C PRO A 249 18.82 -23.47 -5.27
N LYS A 250 19.50 -24.32 -6.04
CA LYS A 250 19.53 -25.78 -5.87
C LYS A 250 20.79 -26.31 -5.13
N TRP A 251 20.70 -27.55 -4.63
CA TRP A 251 21.86 -28.41 -4.29
C TRP A 251 21.79 -29.87 -4.84
N SER A 252 20.69 -30.34 -5.48
CA SER A 252 20.65 -31.62 -6.24
C SER A 252 19.44 -31.75 -7.19
N ALA A 253 19.57 -32.56 -8.28
CA ALA A 253 18.51 -33.15 -9.15
C ALA A 253 17.30 -33.73 -8.40
N PRO A 254 16.01 -33.36 -8.58
CA PRO A 254 15.36 -32.24 -9.31
C PRO A 254 15.36 -30.92 -8.53
N ARG A 255 15.14 -29.77 -9.21
CA ARG A 255 15.10 -28.45 -8.54
C ARG A 255 13.94 -28.39 -7.55
N PRO A 256 14.20 -28.29 -6.24
CA PRO A 256 13.10 -28.21 -5.29
C PRO A 256 12.46 -26.83 -5.36
N GLY A 257 11.17 -26.79 -5.06
CA GLY A 257 10.43 -25.54 -4.88
C GLY A 257 10.95 -24.72 -3.70
N HIS A 258 10.53 -23.46 -3.63
CA HIS A 258 10.66 -22.69 -2.38
C HIS A 258 9.88 -23.38 -1.26
N VAL A 259 10.34 -23.18 -0.02
CA VAL A 259 9.69 -23.71 1.19
C VAL A 259 9.58 -22.56 2.17
N ALA A 260 8.38 -22.29 2.68
CA ALA A 260 8.16 -21.26 3.69
C ALA A 260 8.89 -21.62 5.00
N GLU A 261 9.43 -20.61 5.69
CA GLU A 261 9.94 -20.80 7.04
C GLU A 261 8.82 -21.22 7.99
N ALA A 262 9.08 -22.24 8.82
CA ALA A 262 8.13 -22.71 9.82
C ALA A 262 7.82 -21.58 10.81
N GLY A 263 6.53 -21.29 11.02
CA GLY A 263 6.10 -20.14 11.84
C GLY A 263 6.39 -18.76 11.24
N GLY A 264 6.88 -18.68 10.00
CA GLY A 264 7.16 -17.42 9.32
C GLY A 264 5.88 -16.68 8.92
N HIS A 265 5.98 -15.36 8.78
CA HIS A 265 4.85 -14.49 8.43
C HIS A 265 4.34 -14.69 7.00
N ASP A 266 3.07 -14.36 6.80
CA ASP A 266 2.49 -14.04 5.49
C ASP A 266 2.55 -12.52 5.28
N PHE A 267 3.40 -12.09 4.36
CA PHE A 267 3.62 -10.68 4.08
C PHE A 267 2.55 -10.16 3.11
N LEU A 268 2.16 -8.90 3.33
CA LEU A 268 1.06 -8.25 2.63
C LEU A 268 1.61 -7.21 1.66
N LEU A 269 1.99 -7.63 0.45
CA LEU A 269 2.65 -6.74 -0.50
C LEU A 269 1.65 -5.77 -1.14
N PRO A 270 1.85 -4.45 -1.00
CA PRO A 270 1.05 -3.48 -1.72
C PRO A 270 1.36 -3.48 -3.21
N PHE A 271 0.34 -3.42 -4.07
CA PHE A 271 0.49 -3.41 -5.53
C PHE A 271 -0.43 -2.42 -6.23
N ASP A 272 0.00 -1.91 -7.39
CA ASP A 272 -0.75 -1.00 -8.27
C ASP A 272 -1.31 0.26 -7.57
N MET A 273 -0.51 0.85 -6.68
CA MET A 273 -0.84 2.08 -5.97
C MET A 273 0.11 3.23 -6.34
N PRO A 274 -0.35 4.49 -6.24
CA PRO A 274 0.51 5.66 -6.39
C PRO A 274 1.72 5.59 -5.46
N LEU A 275 2.90 5.85 -6.02
CA LEU A 275 4.14 5.91 -5.27
C LEU A 275 4.09 7.09 -4.28
N ARG A 276 4.72 6.94 -3.09
CA ARG A 276 4.84 8.01 -2.07
C ARG A 276 6.28 8.23 -1.61
N PRO A 277 6.56 9.33 -0.89
CA PRO A 277 7.83 9.48 -0.17
C PRO A 277 8.08 8.29 0.76
N GLY A 278 9.31 7.78 0.78
CA GLY A 278 9.67 6.59 1.57
C GLY A 278 9.24 5.26 0.93
N GLN A 279 8.80 5.25 -0.33
CA GLN A 279 8.43 4.05 -1.07
C GLN A 279 9.28 3.86 -2.33
N GLN A 280 9.43 2.60 -2.73
CA GLN A 280 10.03 2.20 -3.99
C GLN A 280 9.08 1.29 -4.76
N ASN A 281 8.77 1.67 -6.00
CA ASN A 281 8.05 0.84 -6.98
C ASN A 281 9.05 0.01 -7.81
N ASP A 282 8.56 -0.58 -8.90
CA ASP A 282 9.34 -1.39 -9.84
C ASP A 282 9.83 -2.71 -9.28
N TRP A 283 9.08 -3.22 -8.30
CA TRP A 283 9.16 -4.60 -7.86
C TRP A 283 8.21 -5.46 -8.68
N ARG A 284 8.70 -6.59 -9.16
CA ARG A 284 7.96 -7.52 -10.02
C ARG A 284 7.99 -8.92 -9.43
N PHE A 285 6.89 -9.62 -9.58
CA PHE A 285 6.85 -11.07 -9.38
C PHE A 285 7.49 -11.77 -10.60
N CYS A 286 8.35 -12.76 -10.36
CA CYS A 286 8.88 -13.61 -11.43
C CYS A 286 8.09 -14.91 -11.54
N ASP A 287 7.36 -15.13 -12.62
CA ASP A 287 6.51 -16.31 -12.84
C ASP A 287 7.29 -17.64 -13.03
N ARG A 288 8.63 -17.62 -13.10
CA ARG A 288 9.46 -18.82 -13.25
C ARG A 288 10.10 -19.28 -11.94
N CYS A 289 10.51 -18.34 -11.09
CA CYS A 289 11.16 -18.63 -9.80
C CYS A 289 10.35 -18.18 -8.58
N PHE A 290 9.23 -17.51 -8.82
CA PHE A 290 8.26 -17.04 -7.84
C PHE A 290 8.78 -16.01 -6.82
N VAL A 291 10.00 -15.48 -7.00
CA VAL A 291 10.52 -14.44 -6.10
C VAL A 291 10.07 -13.04 -6.53
N LEU A 292 10.02 -12.13 -5.55
CA LEU A 292 9.93 -10.70 -5.82
C LEU A 292 11.32 -10.17 -6.17
N PHE A 293 11.45 -9.48 -7.31
CA PHE A 293 12.71 -8.90 -7.75
C PHE A 293 12.57 -7.44 -8.17
N TYR A 294 13.64 -6.68 -7.95
CA TYR A 294 13.69 -5.27 -8.33
C TYR A 294 14.04 -5.15 -9.81
N TRP A 295 13.25 -4.40 -10.56
CA TRP A 295 13.32 -4.31 -12.02
C TRP A 295 13.18 -2.87 -12.55
N PRO A 296 14.11 -1.95 -12.20
CA PRO A 296 14.13 -0.64 -12.82
C PRO A 296 14.61 -0.79 -14.26
N HIS A 297 13.77 -0.47 -15.24
CA HIS A 297 14.15 -0.35 -16.66
C HIS A 297 15.02 -1.50 -17.21
N ASN A 298 14.54 -2.75 -17.13
CA ASN A 298 15.23 -3.95 -17.64
C ASN A 298 16.55 -4.34 -16.92
N ALA A 299 16.80 -3.83 -15.71
CA ALA A 299 17.96 -4.24 -14.91
C ALA A 299 17.77 -5.63 -14.29
N ASP A 300 17.90 -6.67 -15.10
CA ASP A 300 17.57 -8.04 -14.72
C ASP A 300 18.63 -8.73 -13.86
N GLY A 301 18.18 -9.29 -12.74
CA GLY A 301 18.97 -10.24 -11.96
C GLY A 301 19.00 -11.66 -12.55
N ASN A 302 19.97 -12.45 -12.09
CA ASN A 302 20.06 -13.87 -12.40
C ASN A 302 18.91 -14.66 -11.76
N CYS A 303 18.12 -15.34 -12.59
CA CYS A 303 16.96 -16.13 -12.16
C CYS A 303 17.37 -17.57 -11.80
N ALA A 304 16.82 -18.11 -10.71
CA ALA A 304 17.04 -19.49 -10.29
C ALA A 304 16.44 -20.53 -11.28
N ALA A 305 15.48 -20.13 -12.11
CA ALA A 305 14.99 -20.95 -13.22
C ALA A 305 15.98 -21.03 -14.40
N GLY A 306 17.02 -20.18 -14.41
CA GLY A 306 17.95 -20.00 -15.52
C GLY A 306 17.64 -18.73 -16.33
N GLY A 307 18.69 -18.04 -16.78
CA GLY A 307 18.56 -16.76 -17.49
C GLY A 307 18.18 -15.60 -16.57
N ARG A 308 17.37 -14.65 -17.08
CA ARG A 308 16.92 -13.43 -16.39
C ARG A 308 15.53 -13.58 -15.78
N HIS A 309 15.16 -12.77 -14.79
CA HIS A 309 13.79 -12.80 -14.27
C HIS A 309 12.75 -12.44 -15.35
N HIS A 310 11.54 -13.01 -15.27
CA HIS A 310 10.45 -12.73 -16.19
C HIS A 310 9.34 -11.99 -15.44
N PRO A 311 9.12 -10.69 -15.69
CA PRO A 311 8.22 -9.86 -14.89
C PRO A 311 6.75 -10.15 -15.19
N HIS A 312 5.96 -10.37 -14.15
CA HIS A 312 4.49 -10.28 -14.20
C HIS A 312 4.03 -8.81 -14.24
N PRO A 313 2.82 -8.48 -14.78
CA PRO A 313 2.37 -7.09 -14.94
C PRO A 313 2.23 -6.26 -13.65
N PHE A 314 1.88 -6.88 -12.52
CA PHE A 314 1.67 -6.15 -11.27
C PHE A 314 2.92 -5.44 -10.77
N ASN A 315 2.76 -4.16 -10.41
CA ASN A 315 3.83 -3.35 -9.85
C ASN A 315 3.71 -3.26 -8.34
N TYR A 316 4.58 -3.97 -7.63
CA TYR A 316 4.62 -3.91 -6.18
C TYR A 316 5.36 -2.68 -5.69
N VAL A 317 4.89 -2.12 -4.58
CA VAL A 317 5.44 -0.92 -3.97
C VAL A 317 5.84 -1.24 -2.54
N LEU A 318 7.13 -1.09 -2.22
CA LEU A 318 7.69 -1.41 -0.92
C LEU A 318 8.07 -0.15 -0.15
N ASP A 319 7.76 -0.13 1.15
CA ASP A 319 8.22 0.91 2.06
C ASP A 319 9.71 0.68 2.39
N HIS A 320 10.51 1.74 2.37
CA HIS A 320 11.91 1.71 2.77
C HIS A 320 12.19 2.63 3.96
N LEU A 321 13.32 2.40 4.65
CA LEU A 321 13.86 3.31 5.66
C LEU A 321 14.56 4.51 5.00
#